data_AF-A0A947S3F6-F1
#
_entry.id   AF-A0A947S3F6-F1
#
_cell.length_a   1.000
_cell.length_b   1.000
_cell.length_c   1.000
_cell.angle_alpha   90.00
_cell.angle_beta   90.00
_cell.angle_gamma   90.00
#
_symmetry.space_group_name_H-M   'P 1'
#
loop_
_entity.id
_entity.type
_entity.pdbx_description
1 polymer ?
#
loop_
_entity_poly.entity_id
_entity_poly.type
_entity_poly.pdbx_seq_one_letter_code
_entity_poly.pdbx_strand_id
1 'polypeptide(L)' 'MAKTEKCPACGGSGKAWGHACQNCEGTGRILTAEAVMNRLSEEIRKKKKKKNKKRQ' A
#
# COMPACT_ATOMS: atom_id res chain seq x y z
N MET A 1 -10.62 3.20 2.40
CA MET A 1 -10.42 2.10 1.43
C MET A 1 -9.01 2.22 0.89
N ALA A 2 -8.19 1.16 0.93
CA ALA A 2 -6.83 1.22 0.40
C ALA A 2 -6.88 1.32 -1.13
N LYS A 3 -6.33 2.41 -1.68
CA LYS A 3 -6.31 2.65 -3.13
C LYS A 3 -5.29 1.70 -3.78
N THR A 4 -5.80 0.67 -4.44
CA THR A 4 -5.00 -0.31 -5.18
C THR A 4 -5.22 -0.14 -6.67
N GLU A 5 -4.19 -0.42 -7.45
CA GLU A 5 -4.24 -0.38 -8.91
C GLU A 5 -3.84 -1.73 -9.49
N LYS A 6 -4.26 -2.01 -10.74
CA LYS A 6 -3.89 -3.25 -11.43
C LYS A 6 -2.38 -3.27 -11.61
N CYS A 7 -1.76 -4.41 -11.32
CA CYS A 7 -0.31 -4.55 -11.52
C CYS A 7 0.02 -4.37 -13.01
N PRO A 8 0.84 -3.37 -13.39
CA PRO A 8 1.13 -3.08 -14.80
C PRO A 8 1.95 -4.19 -15.46
N ALA A 9 2.76 -4.92 -14.69
CA ALA A 9 3.57 -6.02 -15.20
C ALA A 9 2.78 -7.25 -15.64
N CYS A 10 1.59 -7.50 -15.06
CA CYS A 10 0.74 -8.66 -15.42
C CYS A 10 -0.67 -8.26 -15.88
N GLY A 11 -0.96 -6.97 -15.99
CA GLY A 11 -2.28 -6.44 -16.37
C GLY A 11 -3.41 -6.72 -15.36
N GLY A 12 -3.09 -7.18 -14.15
CA GLY A 12 -4.09 -7.61 -13.17
C GLY A 12 -4.21 -9.12 -12.97
N SER A 13 -3.53 -9.91 -13.79
CA SER A 13 -3.70 -11.37 -13.85
C SER A 13 -3.05 -12.13 -12.68
N GLY A 14 -2.11 -11.51 -11.98
CA GLY A 14 -1.32 -12.16 -10.92
C GLY A 14 -0.27 -13.15 -11.43
N LYS A 15 -0.30 -13.56 -12.71
CA LYS A 15 0.74 -14.33 -13.37
C LYS A 15 1.40 -13.54 -14.49
N ALA A 16 2.72 -13.67 -14.59
CA ALA A 16 3.52 -13.17 -15.70
C ALA A 16 4.36 -14.34 -16.24
N TRP A 17 4.24 -14.62 -17.54
CA TRP A 17 5.00 -15.67 -18.25
C TRP A 17 4.90 -17.06 -17.58
N GLY A 18 3.69 -17.45 -17.18
CA GLY A 18 3.42 -18.77 -16.58
C GLY A 18 3.73 -18.89 -15.08
N HIS A 19 4.50 -17.95 -14.52
CA HIS A 19 4.86 -17.91 -13.11
C HIS A 19 4.11 -16.82 -12.35
N ALA A 20 4.14 -16.87 -11.02
CA ALA A 20 3.60 -15.80 -10.18
C ALA A 20 4.32 -14.48 -10.52
N CYS A 21 3.55 -13.42 -10.77
CA CYS A 21 4.12 -12.12 -11.09
C CYS A 21 4.92 -11.61 -9.89
N GLN A 22 6.23 -11.40 -10.05
CA GLN A 22 7.10 -10.94 -8.95
C GLN A 22 6.77 -9.51 -8.50
N ASN A 23 6.24 -8.68 -9.40
CA ASN A 23 5.96 -7.28 -9.09
C ASN A 23 4.75 -7.07 -8.17
N CYS A 24 3.79 -7.98 -8.21
CA CYS A 24 2.63 -7.97 -7.29
C CYS A 24 2.55 -9.24 -6.45
N GLU A 25 3.60 -10.07 -6.48
CA GLU A 25 3.71 -11.32 -5.73
C GLU A 25 2.50 -12.26 -5.91
N GLY A 26 1.95 -12.32 -7.13
CA GLY A 26 0.78 -13.16 -7.41
C GLY A 26 -0.58 -12.50 -7.16
N THR A 27 -0.65 -11.35 -6.50
CA THR A 27 -1.92 -10.72 -6.10
C THR A 27 -2.67 -10.03 -7.24
N GLY A 28 -1.99 -9.72 -8.34
CA GLY A 28 -2.54 -8.99 -9.48
C GLY A 28 -2.76 -7.50 -9.23
N ARG A 29 -2.54 -6.99 -8.00
CA ARG A 29 -2.74 -5.59 -7.66
C ARG A 29 -1.56 -5.05 -6.87
N ILE A 30 -1.31 -3.76 -7.00
CA ILE A 30 -0.27 -3.07 -6.23
C ILE A 30 -0.91 -1.92 -5.45
N LEU A 31 -0.32 -1.59 -4.30
CA LEU A 31 -0.71 -0.41 -3.54
C LEU A 31 -0.18 0.82 -4.26
N THR A 32 -1.06 1.80 -4.48
CA THR A 32 -0.64 3.09 -5.03
C THR A 32 0.27 3.79 -4.01
N ALA A 33 1.21 4.61 -4.50
CA ALA A 33 2.04 5.45 -3.64
C ALA A 33 1.18 6.29 -2.69
N GLU A 34 0.04 6.78 -3.18
CA GLU A 34 -0.94 7.53 -2.41
C GLU A 34 -1.55 6.74 -1.25
N ALA A 35 -1.88 5.46 -1.45
CA ALA A 35 -2.37 4.59 -0.38
C ALA A 35 -1.30 4.32 0.69
N VAL A 36 -0.05 4.12 0.28
CA VAL A 36 1.08 3.93 1.20
C VAL A 36 1.31 5.21 2.01
N MET A 37 1.33 6.37 1.34
CA MET A 37 1.50 7.67 1.98
C MET A 37 0.39 7.99 2.96
N ASN A 38 -0.88 7.73 2.60
CA ASN A 38 -2.01 7.92 3.50
C ASN A 38 -1.91 7.06 4.76
N ARG A 39 -1.47 5.80 4.61
CA ARG A 39 -1.28 4.91 5.77
C ARG A 39 -0.16 5.40 6.68
N LEU A 40 0.94 5.86 6.10
CA LEU A 40 2.06 6.45 6.84
C LEU A 40 1.67 7.76 7.54
N SER A 41 0.93 8.64 6.87
CA SER A 41 0.50 9.93 7.44
C SER A 41 -0.46 9.74 8.61
N GLU A 42 -1.39 8.79 8.52
CA GLU A 42 -2.30 8.44 9.62
C GLU A 42 -1.53 7.94 10.85
N GLU A 43 -0.53 7.09 10.64
CA GLU A 43 0.31 6.57 11.72
C GLU A 43 1.13 7.69 12.40
N ILE A 44 1.70 8.59 11.61
CA ILE A 44 2.40 9.78 12.12
C ILE A 44 1.44 10.68 12.93
N ARG A 45 0.20 10.89 12.45
CA ARG A 45 -0.82 11.71 13.13
C ARG A 45 -1.21 11.12 14.49
N LYS A 46 -1.38 9.81 14.59
CA LYS A 46 -1.63 9.10 15.86
C LYS A 46 -0.50 9.28 16.85
N LYS A 47 0.76 9.13 16.41
CA LYS A 47 1.94 9.35 17.25
C LYS A 47 2.03 10.80 17.75
N LYS A 48 1.77 11.80 16.89
CA LYS A 48 1.72 13.22 17.28
C LYS A 48 0.65 13.50 18.35
N LYS A 49 -0.57 12.97 18.19
CA LYS A 49 -1.65 13.11 19.20
C LYS A 49 -1.26 12.51 20.55
N LYS A 50 -0.67 11.30 20.57
CA LYS A 50 -0.18 10.67 21.81
C LYS A 50 0.90 11.51 22.49
N LYS A 51 1.82 12.10 21.73
CA LYS A 51 2.89 12.96 22.27
C LYS A 51 2.32 14.26 22.87
N ASN A 52 1.31 14.86 22.24
CA ASN A 52 0.66 16.07 22.75
C ASN A 52 -0.11 15.80 24.05
N LYS A 53 -0.79 14.65 24.14
CA LYS A 53 -1.50 14.20 25.36
C LYS A 53 -0.58 13.85 26.53
N LYS A 54 0.72 13.61 26.27
CA LYS A 54 1.73 13.33 27.31
C LYS A 54 2.44 14.59 27.83
N ARG A 55 2.20 15.74 27.20
CA ARG A 55 2.76 17.06 27.58
C ARG A 55 1.74 17.94 28.34
N GLN A 56 0.47 17.50 28.41
CA GLN A 56 -0.57 18.01 29.31
C GLN A 56 -0.70 17.02 30.47
#